data_AF-A0A945TQ17-F1
#
_entry.id   AF-A0A945TQ17-F1
#
_cell.length_a   1.000
_cell.length_b   1.000
_cell.length_c   1.000
_cell.angle_alpha   90.00
_cell.angle_beta   90.00
_cell.angle_gamma   90.00
#
_symmetry.space_group_name_H-M   'P 1'
#
loop_
_entity.id
_entity.type
_entity.pdbx_description
1 polymer ?
#
loop_
_entity_poly.entity_id
_entity_poly.type
_entity_poly.pdbx_seq_one_letter_code
_entity_poly.pdbx_strand_id
1 'polypeptide(L)'
;MDVVSFTRMADGTKADYQFLDEQEGEFIDGLPARLLEGLSSLSASFSGYPVSRLEHSLQSATRAHRAGESEEFVVAALLHDIGDLLAPRSHSEMAASILRPFVSEKTYWIVKHHGLFQMYYYAHHHGGDRNARERFLDHPWYEDAVRFCEEYDQNCFDPDYDSESLSFFEPMVQRVFSKENSFDEERVARTGVQPG
;
A
#
# COMPACT_ATOMS: atom_id res chain seq x y z
N MET A 1 24.00 12.05 19.80
CA MET A 1 22.70 12.34 19.19
C MET A 1 22.15 13.53 19.94
N ASP A 2 21.94 14.62 19.24
CA ASP A 2 21.24 15.77 19.79
C ASP A 2 19.77 15.39 19.96
N VAL A 3 19.16 15.84 21.05
CA VAL A 3 17.77 15.58 21.40
C VAL A 3 17.12 16.90 21.80
N VAL A 4 15.81 17.02 21.56
CA VAL A 4 15.03 18.20 21.96
C VAL A 4 15.10 18.46 23.47
N SER A 5 14.87 19.71 23.85
CA SER A 5 14.97 20.16 25.24
C SER A 5 13.74 19.86 26.11
N PHE A 6 12.63 19.40 25.52
CA PHE A 6 11.35 19.21 26.20
C PHE A 6 11.06 17.75 26.56
N THR A 7 10.22 17.54 27.58
CA THR A 7 9.64 16.22 27.92
C THR A 7 8.14 16.10 27.61
N ARG A 8 7.50 17.23 27.26
CA ARG A 8 6.12 17.33 26.78
C ARG A 8 6.11 18.24 25.57
N MET A 9 5.41 17.86 24.50
CA MET A 9 5.33 18.65 23.26
C MET A 9 4.93 20.11 23.52
N ALA A 10 4.00 20.35 24.47
CA ALA A 10 3.54 21.70 24.82
C ALA A 10 4.65 22.64 25.36
N ASP A 11 5.77 22.09 25.84
CA ASP A 11 6.89 22.85 26.39
C ASP A 11 8.01 23.09 25.35
N GLY A 12 7.84 22.60 24.11
CA GLY A 12 8.83 22.70 23.05
C GLY A 12 9.01 24.10 22.49
N THR A 13 10.25 24.45 22.13
CA THR A 13 10.58 25.70 21.47
C THR A 13 10.51 25.57 19.94
N LYS A 14 10.46 26.69 19.24
CA LYS A 14 10.57 26.70 17.77
C LYS A 14 11.83 25.98 17.27
N ALA A 15 12.96 26.14 17.96
CA ALA A 15 14.21 25.50 17.57
C ALA A 15 14.15 23.98 17.73
N ASP A 16 13.49 23.49 18.80
CA ASP A 16 13.27 22.04 18.98
C ASP A 16 12.45 21.46 17.82
N TYR A 17 11.38 22.13 17.42
CA TYR A 17 10.52 21.66 16.34
C TYR A 17 11.16 21.77 14.96
N GLN A 18 11.93 22.82 14.68
CA GLN A 18 12.71 22.90 13.43
C GLN A 18 13.73 21.76 13.32
N PHE A 19 14.40 21.42 14.42
CA PHE A 19 15.28 20.26 14.47
C PHE A 19 14.53 18.96 14.23
N LEU A 20 13.36 18.77 14.85
CA LEU A 20 12.52 17.58 14.62
C LEU A 20 12.02 17.49 13.17
N ASP A 21 11.58 18.60 12.57
CA ASP A 21 11.11 18.64 11.18
C ASP A 21 12.22 18.21 10.21
N GLU A 22 13.46 18.65 10.43
CA GLU A 22 14.63 18.23 9.63
C GLU A 22 14.90 16.72 9.76
N GLN A 23 14.87 16.18 10.98
CA GLN A 23 15.07 14.75 11.23
C GLN A 23 13.93 13.88 10.69
N GLU A 24 12.69 14.37 10.79
CA GLU A 24 11.51 13.69 10.25
C GLU A 24 11.54 13.65 8.71
N GLY A 25 12.00 14.73 8.07
CA GLY A 25 12.22 14.77 6.62
C GLY A 25 13.17 13.67 6.14
N GLU A 26 14.35 13.53 6.76
CA GLU A 26 15.29 12.46 6.43
C GLU A 26 14.68 11.06 6.64
N PHE A 27 13.88 10.90 7.70
CA PHE A 27 13.18 9.64 7.93
C PHE A 27 12.17 9.37 6.82
N ILE A 28 11.31 10.33 6.46
CA ILE A 28 10.30 10.21 5.39
C ILE A 28 10.96 9.87 4.05
N ASP A 29 12.06 10.54 3.68
CA ASP A 29 12.78 10.28 2.44
C ASP A 29 13.32 8.84 2.35
N GLY A 30 13.58 8.20 3.49
CA GLY A 30 13.97 6.80 3.59
C GLY A 30 12.82 5.78 3.49
N LEU A 31 11.56 6.22 3.37
CA LEU A 31 10.39 5.34 3.30
C LEU A 31 10.46 4.29 2.16
N PRO A 32 10.85 4.63 0.91
CA PRO A 32 10.92 3.66 -0.17
C PRO A 32 11.81 2.46 0.17
N ALA A 33 12.98 2.69 0.76
CA ALA A 33 13.90 1.63 1.17
C ALA A 33 13.27 0.71 2.23
N ARG A 34 12.62 1.29 3.24
CA ARG A 34 11.94 0.51 4.28
C ARG A 34 10.76 -0.31 3.74
N LEU A 35 10.05 0.19 2.73
CA LEU A 35 8.98 -0.56 2.05
C LEU A 35 9.54 -1.76 1.28
N LEU A 36 10.67 -1.60 0.58
CA LEU A 36 11.33 -2.69 -0.14
C LEU A 36 11.88 -3.77 0.83
N GLU A 37 12.41 -3.36 1.99
CA GLU A 37 12.78 -4.28 3.07
C GLU A 37 11.57 -5.02 3.64
N GLY A 38 10.44 -4.31 3.84
CA GLY A 38 9.17 -4.88 4.26
C GLY A 38 8.66 -5.94 3.27
N LEU A 39 8.65 -5.62 1.97
CA LEU A 39 8.32 -6.57 0.90
C LEU A 39 9.24 -7.79 0.92
N SER A 40 10.56 -7.57 1.05
CA SER A 40 11.53 -8.67 1.12
C SER A 40 11.23 -9.62 2.29
N SER A 41 10.76 -9.08 3.42
CA SER A 41 10.41 -9.85 4.61
C SER A 41 9.16 -10.72 4.42
N LEU A 42 8.30 -10.42 3.43
CA LEU A 42 7.15 -11.26 3.08
C LEU A 42 7.54 -12.63 2.49
N SER A 43 8.79 -12.81 2.06
CA SER A 43 9.32 -14.12 1.64
C SER A 43 9.27 -15.18 2.73
N ALA A 44 9.33 -14.78 4.00
CA ALA A 44 9.31 -15.68 5.16
C ALA A 44 7.91 -15.88 5.76
N SER A 45 6.87 -15.30 5.15
CA SER A 45 5.51 -15.31 5.69
C SER A 45 4.86 -16.71 5.64
N PHE A 46 4.07 -17.00 6.67
CA PHE A 46 3.39 -18.29 6.84
C PHE A 46 2.26 -18.41 5.82
N SER A 47 2.39 -19.32 4.86
CA SER A 47 1.43 -19.46 3.76
C SER A 47 1.30 -20.93 3.38
N GLY A 48 0.06 -21.42 3.32
CA GLY A 48 -0.28 -22.73 2.72
C GLY A 48 -0.44 -22.65 1.19
N TYR A 49 -0.16 -21.49 0.59
CA TYR A 49 -0.14 -21.31 -0.85
C TYR A 49 1.16 -21.86 -1.45
N PRO A 50 1.17 -22.22 -2.74
CA PRO A 50 2.38 -22.69 -3.42
C PRO A 50 3.43 -21.59 -3.65
N VAL A 51 3.14 -20.35 -3.29
CA VAL A 51 4.04 -19.19 -3.37
C VAL A 51 4.07 -18.42 -2.04
N SER A 52 5.17 -17.72 -1.80
CA SER A 52 5.30 -16.74 -0.72
C SER A 52 4.47 -15.47 -0.99
N ARG A 53 4.23 -14.66 0.05
CA ARG A 53 3.55 -13.37 -0.12
C ARG A 53 4.35 -12.36 -0.94
N LEU A 54 5.68 -12.44 -0.91
CA LEU A 54 6.53 -11.65 -1.80
C LEU A 54 6.30 -12.05 -3.26
N GLU A 55 6.32 -13.35 -3.58
CA GLU A 55 6.08 -13.83 -4.95
C GLU A 55 4.68 -13.44 -5.43
N HIS A 56 3.66 -13.55 -4.58
CA HIS A 56 2.31 -13.06 -4.87
C HIS A 56 2.31 -11.56 -5.24
N SER A 57 2.98 -10.73 -4.43
CA SER A 57 3.11 -9.29 -4.69
C SER A 57 3.85 -8.99 -6.00
N LEU A 58 4.91 -9.74 -6.31
CA LEU A 58 5.65 -9.61 -7.56
C LEU A 58 4.84 -10.04 -8.78
N GLN A 59 4.03 -11.12 -8.67
CA GLN A 59 3.11 -11.54 -9.73
C GLN A 59 2.07 -10.46 -10.01
N SER A 60 1.47 -9.89 -8.96
CA SER A 60 0.49 -8.80 -9.03
C SER A 60 1.05 -7.59 -9.79
N ALA A 61 2.20 -7.09 -9.33
CA ALA A 61 2.88 -5.95 -9.95
C ALA A 61 3.33 -6.23 -11.39
N THR A 62 3.82 -7.45 -11.66
CA THR A 62 4.25 -7.86 -13.00
C THR A 62 3.08 -7.89 -13.98
N ARG A 63 1.93 -8.44 -13.57
CA ARG A 63 0.71 -8.46 -14.40
C ARG A 63 0.23 -7.04 -14.69
N ALA A 64 0.15 -6.18 -13.68
CA ALA A 64 -0.24 -4.78 -13.85
C ALA A 64 0.73 -4.03 -14.79
N HIS A 65 2.04 -4.23 -14.62
CA HIS A 65 3.06 -3.63 -15.47
C HIS A 65 2.92 -4.08 -16.93
N ARG A 66 2.75 -5.39 -17.17
CA ARG A 66 2.59 -5.96 -18.52
C ARG A 66 1.26 -5.55 -19.17
N ALA A 67 0.23 -5.24 -18.37
CA ALA A 67 -1.03 -4.68 -18.84
C ALA A 67 -0.95 -3.19 -19.23
N GLY A 68 0.18 -2.52 -18.96
CA GLY A 68 0.38 -1.11 -19.26
C GLY A 68 -0.34 -0.17 -18.29
N GLU A 69 -0.62 -0.63 -17.06
CA GLU A 69 -1.19 0.20 -16.00
C GLU A 69 -0.24 1.33 -15.60
N SER A 70 -0.78 2.36 -14.95
CA SER A 70 0.03 3.50 -14.48
C SER A 70 1.05 3.07 -13.44
N GLU A 71 2.16 3.79 -13.34
CA GLU A 71 3.23 3.46 -12.38
C GLU A 71 2.73 3.46 -10.93
N GLU A 72 1.84 4.40 -10.55
CA GLU A 72 1.22 4.39 -9.21
C GLU A 72 0.40 3.11 -8.96
N PHE A 73 -0.27 2.59 -9.98
CA PHE A 73 -1.11 1.40 -9.87
C PHE A 73 -0.24 0.14 -9.80
N VAL A 74 0.85 0.07 -10.59
CA VAL A 74 1.84 -1.01 -10.50
C VAL A 74 2.46 -1.07 -9.10
N VAL A 75 2.86 0.08 -8.54
CA VAL A 75 3.40 0.16 -7.18
C VAL A 75 2.34 -0.16 -6.12
N ALA A 76 1.09 0.25 -6.32
CA ALA A 76 -0.01 -0.12 -5.43
C ALA A 76 -0.29 -1.62 -5.46
N ALA A 77 -0.25 -2.27 -6.63
CA ALA A 77 -0.35 -3.71 -6.78
C ALA A 77 0.82 -4.44 -6.11
N LEU A 78 2.05 -3.92 -6.20
CA LEU A 78 3.19 -4.45 -5.48
C LEU A 78 3.01 -4.40 -3.95
N LEU A 79 2.36 -3.35 -3.43
CA LEU A 79 2.27 -3.07 -2.00
C LEU A 79 0.93 -3.46 -1.36
N HIS A 80 -0.04 -3.97 -2.12
CA HIS A 80 -1.42 -4.12 -1.62
C HIS A 80 -1.52 -5.03 -0.38
N ASP A 81 -0.63 -6.03 -0.28
CA ASP A 81 -0.56 -7.00 0.81
C ASP A 81 0.55 -6.71 1.85
N ILE A 82 1.27 -5.57 1.76
CA ILE A 82 2.38 -5.26 2.68
C ILE A 82 1.96 -5.22 4.17
N GLY A 83 0.67 -4.99 4.42
CA GLY A 83 0.09 -4.98 5.76
C GLY A 83 -0.01 -6.35 6.43
N ASP A 84 0.21 -7.46 5.72
CA ASP A 84 -0.02 -8.82 6.24
C ASP A 84 0.78 -9.15 7.50
N LEU A 85 2.01 -8.62 7.63
CA LEU A 85 2.86 -8.89 8.78
C LEU A 85 2.43 -8.16 10.05
N LEU A 86 1.90 -6.94 9.91
CA LEU A 86 1.65 -6.04 11.04
C LEU A 86 0.18 -5.90 11.38
N ALA A 87 -0.69 -6.01 10.38
CA ALA A 87 -2.13 -5.82 10.50
C ALA A 87 -2.92 -6.88 9.71
N PRO A 88 -2.73 -8.19 9.92
CA PRO A 88 -3.37 -9.26 9.13
C PRO A 88 -4.91 -9.26 9.17
N ARG A 89 -5.53 -8.48 10.07
CA ARG A 89 -6.99 -8.33 10.19
C ARG A 89 -7.54 -7.11 9.46
N SER A 90 -6.67 -6.23 8.98
CA SER A 90 -6.99 -4.95 8.36
C SER A 90 -5.86 -4.55 7.40
N HIS A 91 -5.25 -5.54 6.73
CA HIS A 91 -4.00 -5.36 6.02
C HIS A 91 -4.18 -4.41 4.83
N SER A 92 -5.33 -4.51 4.16
CA SER A 92 -5.75 -3.63 3.08
C SER A 92 -5.87 -2.16 3.52
N GLU A 93 -6.38 -1.90 4.72
CA GLU A 93 -6.48 -0.56 5.28
C GLU A 93 -5.10 0.01 5.62
N MET A 94 -4.21 -0.82 6.15
CA MET A 94 -2.82 -0.43 6.44
C MET A 94 -2.05 -0.10 5.15
N ALA A 95 -2.11 -0.98 4.16
CA ALA A 95 -1.47 -0.76 2.86
C ALA A 95 -2.00 0.51 2.19
N ALA A 96 -3.31 0.71 2.19
CA ALA A 96 -3.92 1.93 1.66
C ALA A 96 -3.48 3.19 2.41
N SER A 97 -3.31 3.11 3.73
CA SER A 97 -2.85 4.26 4.54
C SER A 97 -1.40 4.66 4.20
N ILE A 98 -0.53 3.69 3.91
CA ILE A 98 0.84 3.95 3.43
C ILE A 98 0.82 4.63 2.06
N LEU A 99 -0.02 4.15 1.14
CA LEU A 99 -0.07 4.62 -0.25
C LEU A 99 -0.78 5.97 -0.40
N ARG A 100 -1.76 6.27 0.45
CA ARG A 100 -2.68 7.42 0.32
C ARG A 100 -1.99 8.74 -0.03
N PRO A 101 -0.87 9.14 0.61
CA PRO A 101 -0.23 10.41 0.31
C PRO A 101 0.40 10.46 -1.08
N PHE A 102 0.55 9.34 -1.80
CA PHE A 102 1.36 9.22 -3.01
C PHE A 102 0.58 8.77 -4.25
N VAL A 103 -0.70 8.39 -4.09
CA VAL A 103 -1.52 7.83 -5.17
C VAL A 103 -2.83 8.58 -5.33
N SER A 104 -3.49 8.39 -6.47
CA SER A 104 -4.85 8.89 -6.69
C SER A 104 -5.86 8.30 -5.71
N GLU A 105 -6.95 9.02 -5.45
CA GLU A 105 -8.04 8.54 -4.59
C GLU A 105 -8.62 7.20 -5.07
N LYS A 106 -8.65 7.00 -6.40
CA LYS A 106 -9.07 5.74 -7.03
C LYS A 106 -8.17 4.59 -6.58
N THR A 107 -6.86 4.73 -6.75
CA THR A 107 -5.88 3.69 -6.37
C THR A 107 -5.92 3.43 -4.86
N TYR A 108 -5.97 4.49 -4.04
CA TYR A 108 -6.17 4.37 -2.60
C TYR A 108 -7.41 3.54 -2.24
N TRP A 109 -8.56 3.86 -2.86
CA TRP A 109 -9.82 3.20 -2.57
C TRP A 109 -9.83 1.74 -2.98
N ILE A 110 -9.25 1.42 -4.15
CA ILE A 110 -9.10 0.04 -4.62
C ILE A 110 -8.29 -0.77 -3.61
N VAL A 111 -7.10 -0.29 -3.23
CA VAL A 111 -6.25 -1.00 -2.25
C VAL A 111 -6.95 -1.10 -0.90
N LYS A 112 -7.63 -0.07 -0.41
CA LYS A 112 -8.34 -0.12 0.88
C LYS A 112 -9.37 -1.25 0.92
N HIS A 113 -10.12 -1.42 -0.18
CA HIS A 113 -11.24 -2.35 -0.24
C HIS A 113 -10.89 -3.70 -0.87
N HIS A 114 -9.69 -3.88 -1.42
CA HIS A 114 -9.33 -5.12 -2.13
C HIS A 114 -9.56 -6.36 -1.25
N GLY A 115 -9.26 -6.28 0.05
CA GLY A 115 -9.52 -7.36 1.03
C GLY A 115 -10.98 -7.84 1.06
N LEU A 116 -11.95 -6.94 0.92
CA LEU A 116 -13.37 -7.29 0.81
C LEU A 116 -13.73 -7.81 -0.59
N PHE A 117 -13.10 -7.27 -1.64
CA PHE A 117 -13.41 -7.66 -3.01
C PHE A 117 -12.86 -9.05 -3.35
N GLN A 118 -11.68 -9.43 -2.84
CA GLN A 118 -11.10 -10.75 -3.02
C GLN A 118 -11.89 -11.87 -2.30
N MET A 119 -12.64 -11.53 -1.25
CA MET A 119 -13.53 -12.48 -0.55
C MET A 119 -14.54 -13.15 -1.49
N TYR A 120 -14.83 -12.54 -2.64
CA TYR A 120 -15.64 -13.14 -3.69
C TYR A 120 -15.18 -14.57 -4.06
N TYR A 121 -13.87 -14.80 -4.08
CA TYR A 121 -13.28 -16.06 -4.52
C TYR A 121 -13.32 -17.17 -3.45
N TYR A 122 -13.36 -16.84 -2.15
CA TYR A 122 -13.20 -17.85 -1.10
C TYR A 122 -14.20 -17.80 0.06
N ALA A 123 -14.89 -16.68 0.32
CA ALA A 123 -15.70 -16.53 1.53
C ALA A 123 -16.81 -17.59 1.67
N HIS A 124 -17.41 -18.00 0.54
CA HIS A 124 -18.46 -19.02 0.49
C HIS A 124 -17.99 -20.42 0.93
N HIS A 125 -16.68 -20.71 0.86
CA HIS A 125 -16.10 -21.96 1.41
C HIS A 125 -16.02 -21.96 2.94
N HIS A 126 -16.19 -20.80 3.58
CA HIS A 126 -16.20 -20.63 5.04
C HIS A 126 -17.55 -20.17 5.59
N GLY A 127 -18.63 -20.27 4.78
CA GLY A 127 -19.97 -19.83 5.16
C GLY A 127 -20.15 -18.30 5.18
N GLY A 128 -19.19 -17.55 4.66
CA GLY A 128 -19.29 -16.11 4.47
C GLY A 128 -20.02 -15.72 3.18
N ASP A 129 -20.36 -14.43 3.07
CA ASP A 129 -20.99 -13.87 1.88
C ASP A 129 -19.93 -13.42 0.87
N ARG A 130 -19.79 -14.16 -0.24
CA ARG A 130 -18.92 -13.79 -1.36
C ARG A 130 -19.34 -12.49 -2.04
N ASN A 131 -20.62 -12.12 -1.95
CA ASN A 131 -21.18 -10.91 -2.55
C ASN A 131 -21.12 -9.71 -1.59
N ALA A 132 -20.42 -9.80 -0.44
CA ALA A 132 -20.35 -8.70 0.52
C ALA A 132 -19.79 -7.40 -0.07
N ARG A 133 -19.02 -7.48 -1.17
CA ARG A 133 -18.56 -6.33 -1.98
C ARG A 133 -19.71 -5.51 -2.59
N GLU A 134 -20.87 -6.12 -2.84
CA GLU A 134 -22.04 -5.48 -3.49
C GLU A 134 -22.62 -4.30 -2.69
N ARG A 135 -22.23 -4.15 -1.41
CA ARG A 135 -22.51 -2.92 -0.65
C ARG A 135 -21.95 -1.63 -1.31
N PHE A 136 -21.03 -1.78 -2.25
CA PHE A 136 -20.40 -0.69 -3.00
C PHE A 136 -20.81 -0.65 -4.48
N LEU A 137 -21.90 -1.33 -4.90
CA LEU A 137 -22.31 -1.39 -6.32
C LEU A 137 -22.40 -0.01 -7.00
N ASP A 138 -22.89 1.00 -6.27
CA ASP A 138 -23.06 2.36 -6.81
C ASP A 138 -21.78 3.23 -6.71
N HIS A 139 -20.67 2.68 -6.20
CA HIS A 139 -19.41 3.42 -6.07
C HIS A 139 -18.71 3.53 -7.44
N PRO A 140 -18.19 4.71 -7.84
CA PRO A 140 -17.60 4.92 -9.17
C PRO A 140 -16.41 4.01 -9.49
N TRP A 141 -15.75 3.43 -8.48
CA TRP A 141 -14.60 2.53 -8.63
C TRP A 141 -14.90 1.08 -8.28
N TYR A 142 -16.18 0.69 -8.16
CA TYR A 142 -16.57 -0.69 -7.89
C TYR A 142 -15.96 -1.65 -8.93
N GLU A 143 -16.20 -1.40 -10.21
CA GLU A 143 -15.70 -2.23 -11.31
C GLU A 143 -14.17 -2.25 -11.36
N ASP A 144 -13.52 -1.14 -10.99
CA ASP A 144 -12.07 -1.08 -10.94
C ASP A 144 -11.48 -1.98 -9.85
N ALA A 145 -12.14 -2.06 -8.68
CA ALA A 145 -11.73 -2.97 -7.61
C ALA A 145 -12.07 -4.44 -7.94
N VAL A 146 -13.17 -4.70 -8.64
CA VAL A 146 -13.45 -6.04 -9.21
C VAL A 146 -12.32 -6.44 -10.15
N ARG A 147 -11.97 -5.57 -11.11
CA ARG A 147 -10.89 -5.80 -12.08
C ARG A 147 -9.55 -6.03 -11.39
N PHE A 148 -9.21 -5.24 -10.38
CA PHE A 148 -7.99 -5.44 -9.60
C PHE A 148 -7.94 -6.86 -9.01
N CYS A 149 -9.01 -7.27 -8.32
CA CYS A 149 -9.03 -8.59 -7.71
C CYS A 149 -9.02 -9.74 -8.73
N GLU A 150 -9.67 -9.56 -9.89
CA GLU A 150 -9.75 -10.56 -10.95
C GLU A 150 -8.45 -10.74 -11.73
N GLU A 151 -7.82 -9.63 -12.10
CA GLU A 151 -6.68 -9.60 -13.02
C GLU A 151 -5.32 -9.59 -12.31
N TYR A 152 -5.24 -9.04 -11.08
CA TYR A 152 -3.97 -8.74 -10.41
C TYR A 152 -3.84 -9.29 -8.98
N ASP A 153 -4.84 -9.97 -8.41
CA ASP A 153 -4.77 -10.49 -7.03
C ASP A 153 -5.00 -12.01 -7.00
N GLN A 154 -6.23 -12.46 -7.24
CA GLN A 154 -6.64 -13.86 -7.05
C GLN A 154 -5.86 -14.87 -7.92
N ASN A 155 -5.34 -14.41 -9.07
CA ASN A 155 -4.58 -15.21 -10.04
C ASN A 155 -3.05 -15.12 -9.85
N CYS A 156 -2.59 -14.59 -8.72
CA CYS A 156 -1.18 -14.36 -8.40
C CYS A 156 -0.63 -15.38 -7.40
N PHE A 157 -0.99 -16.66 -7.59
CA PHE A 157 -0.53 -17.79 -6.77
C PHE A 157 0.08 -18.93 -7.62
N ASP A 158 0.58 -18.60 -8.82
CA ASP A 158 1.11 -19.59 -9.75
C ASP A 158 2.64 -19.72 -9.57
N PRO A 159 3.17 -20.86 -9.07
CA PRO A 159 4.60 -21.03 -8.84
C PRO A 159 5.44 -21.03 -10.13
N ASP A 160 4.81 -21.23 -11.29
CA ASP A 160 5.48 -21.26 -12.59
C ASP A 160 5.38 -19.90 -13.33
N TYR A 161 4.74 -18.88 -12.73
CA TYR A 161 4.60 -17.57 -13.36
C TYR A 161 5.91 -16.77 -13.34
N ASP A 162 6.39 -16.44 -14.54
CA ASP A 162 7.59 -15.63 -14.75
C ASP A 162 7.36 -14.17 -14.34
N SER A 163 7.75 -13.82 -13.11
CA SER A 163 7.60 -12.49 -12.52
C SER A 163 8.88 -11.67 -12.62
N GLU A 164 8.74 -10.35 -12.74
CA GLU A 164 9.87 -9.44 -12.57
C GLU A 164 10.37 -9.44 -11.11
N SER A 165 11.65 -9.12 -10.91
CA SER A 165 12.27 -9.09 -9.57
C SER A 165 11.88 -7.85 -8.76
N LEU A 166 12.07 -7.89 -7.44
CA LEU A 166 11.88 -6.70 -6.60
C LEU A 166 12.75 -5.51 -7.06
N SER A 167 13.98 -5.78 -7.50
CA SER A 167 14.90 -4.77 -8.05
C SER A 167 14.42 -4.14 -9.36
N PHE A 168 13.58 -4.82 -10.13
CA PHE A 168 12.95 -4.24 -11.31
C PHE A 168 11.96 -3.12 -10.94
N PHE A 169 11.21 -3.31 -9.85
CA PHE A 169 10.22 -2.34 -9.38
C PHE A 169 10.80 -1.24 -8.48
N GLU A 170 11.96 -1.45 -7.88
CA GLU A 170 12.61 -0.48 -6.98
C GLU A 170 12.63 0.96 -7.54
N PRO A 171 13.04 1.22 -8.80
CA PRO A 171 13.01 2.58 -9.36
C PRO A 171 11.60 3.18 -9.45
N MET A 172 10.55 2.37 -9.64
CA MET A 172 9.17 2.84 -9.66
C MET A 172 8.71 3.23 -8.25
N VAL A 173 9.04 2.40 -7.25
CA VAL A 173 8.74 2.70 -5.84
C VAL A 173 9.41 4.01 -5.43
N GLN A 174 10.69 4.21 -5.78
CA GLN A 174 11.39 5.47 -5.49
C GLN A 174 10.68 6.69 -6.12
N ARG A 175 10.22 6.59 -7.38
CA ARG A 175 9.54 7.70 -8.05
C ARG A 175 8.17 8.00 -7.47
N VAL A 176 7.33 6.98 -7.25
CA VAL A 176 5.98 7.17 -6.67
C VAL A 176 6.06 7.83 -5.29
N PHE A 177 6.98 7.38 -4.45
CA PHE A 177 7.13 7.92 -3.09
C PHE A 177 7.97 9.21 -3.01
N SER A 178 8.50 9.71 -4.13
CA SER A 178 9.28 10.97 -4.16
C SER A 178 8.43 12.23 -4.12
N LYS A 179 7.11 12.12 -4.33
CA LYS A 179 6.22 13.26 -4.42
C LYS A 179 4.83 12.94 -3.88
N GLU A 180 4.42 13.70 -2.88
CA GLU A 180 3.06 13.60 -2.36
C GLU A 180 2.02 14.16 -3.34
N ASN A 181 0.84 13.53 -3.31
CA ASN A 181 -0.39 13.99 -3.93
C ASN A 181 -0.89 15.24 -3.19
N SER A 182 -0.83 16.39 -3.88
CA SER A 182 -1.25 17.68 -3.33
C SER A 182 -2.74 17.78 -3.02
N PHE A 183 -3.56 16.88 -3.57
CA PHE A 183 -5.02 16.87 -3.43
C PHE A 183 -5.53 15.89 -2.37
N ASP A 184 -4.65 15.27 -1.59
CA ASP A 184 -5.11 14.39 -0.50
C ASP A 184 -5.87 15.20 0.57
N GLU A 185 -7.16 14.91 0.72
CA GLU A 185 -8.05 15.55 1.69
C GLU A 185 -7.56 15.42 3.15
N GLU A 186 -6.78 14.38 3.47
CA GLU A 186 -6.20 14.20 4.82
C GLU A 186 -4.84 14.87 5.01
N ARG A 187 -4.38 15.66 4.03
CA ARG A 187 -3.14 16.42 4.19
C ARG A 187 -3.17 17.33 5.41
N VAL A 188 -4.35 17.86 5.77
CA VAL A 188 -4.54 18.66 6.99
C VAL A 188 -4.29 17.84 8.24
N ALA A 189 -4.75 16.59 8.28
CA ALA A 189 -4.54 15.72 9.44
C ALA A 189 -3.07 15.38 9.67
N ARG A 190 -2.25 15.41 8.60
CA ARG A 190 -0.80 15.16 8.67
C ARG A 190 0.04 16.41 8.95
N THR A 191 -0.31 17.53 8.31
CA THR A 191 0.54 18.73 8.30
C THR A 191 -0.02 19.88 9.12
N GLY A 192 -1.30 19.83 9.50
CA GLY A 192 -2.02 20.97 10.07
C GLY A 192 -2.26 22.12 9.08
N VAL A 193 -1.81 22.00 7.82
CA VAL A 193 -1.93 23.03 6.78
C VAL A 193 -3.12 22.73 5.89
N GLN A 194 -4.03 23.70 5.73
CA GLN A 194 -5.16 23.61 4.81
C GLN A 194 -4.68 23.45 3.35
N PRO A 195 -5.39 22.69 2.50
CA PRO A 195 -5.11 22.68 1.07
C PRO A 195 -5.27 24.10 0.52
N GLY A 196 -4.25 24.59 -0.19
CA GLY A 196 -4.25 25.91 -0.85
C GLY A 196 -4.78 25.87 -2.26
#